data_AF-A0A9D4T7D4-F1
#
_entry.id   AF-A0A9D4T7D4-F1
#
_cell.length_a   1.000
_cell.length_b   1.000
_cell.length_c   1.000
_cell.angle_alpha   90.00
_cell.angle_beta   90.00
_cell.angle_gamma   90.00
#
_symmetry.space_group_name_H-M   'P 1'
#
loop_
_entity.id
_entity.type
_entity.pdbx_description
1 polymer ?
#
loop_
_entity_poly.entity_id
_entity_poly.type
_entity_poly.pdbx_seq_one_letter_code
_entity_poly.pdbx_strand_id
1 'polypeptide(L)'
;MQLRWINYYGASMQEPWEGLLAPGRRDIEDGSTTPIPSRNGAARQALQQRSETSANMRRCRVALCLLLVYALIVEWLVYLVAPYWNWPHLPLTAGIGTRLLLVADPQLLGRVNTAPGLFGFIERWDSDRYISKTFALANDYLKPHVVIFLGDLSDEGEFATDDDFRSYIERFFDIFTHIDYRQVQYE
;
A
#
# COMPACT_ATOMS: atom_id res chain seq x y z
N MET A 1 -1.28 32.18 13.61
CA MET A 1 -0.45 30.95 13.65
C MET A 1 -0.36 30.43 12.22
N GLN A 2 0.68 30.84 11.48
CA GLN A 2 0.84 30.59 10.04
C GLN A 2 1.59 29.26 9.84
N LEU A 3 0.99 28.33 9.08
CA LEU A 3 1.65 27.09 8.66
C LEU A 3 2.30 27.30 7.29
N ARG A 4 3.57 26.85 7.23
CA ARG A 4 4.56 27.09 6.19
C ARG A 4 4.23 26.39 4.88
N TRP A 5 4.42 27.14 3.80
CA TRP A 5 4.50 26.65 2.43
C TRP A 5 5.79 25.86 2.19
N ILE A 6 5.67 24.77 1.43
CA ILE A 6 6.75 23.95 0.88
C ILE A 6 7.37 24.72 -0.29
N ASN A 7 8.62 25.17 -0.16
CA ASN A 7 9.41 25.71 -1.27
C ASN A 7 10.08 24.57 -2.02
N TYR A 8 9.55 24.25 -3.19
CA TYR A 8 10.21 23.44 -4.21
C TYR A 8 11.17 24.35 -4.98
N TYR A 9 12.46 24.03 -4.96
CA TYR A 9 13.49 24.73 -5.74
C TYR A 9 13.24 24.47 -7.24
N GLY A 10 12.65 25.45 -7.93
CA GLY A 10 12.78 25.62 -9.38
C GLY A 10 13.98 26.52 -9.66
N ALA A 11 15.15 25.93 -9.88
CA ALA A 11 16.33 26.66 -10.33
C ALA A 11 16.37 26.63 -11.86
N SER A 12 16.24 27.83 -12.43
CA SER A 12 16.28 28.18 -13.84
C SER A 12 17.57 27.73 -14.54
N MET A 13 17.40 27.03 -15.65
CA MET A 13 18.39 26.87 -16.73
C MET A 13 18.70 28.26 -17.31
N GLN A 14 19.92 28.75 -17.11
CA GLN A 14 20.50 29.88 -17.84
C GLN A 14 21.75 29.39 -18.57
N GLU A 15 21.64 29.31 -19.91
CA GLU A 15 22.71 29.12 -20.87
C GLU A 15 23.65 30.36 -20.91
N PRO A 16 24.97 30.20 -21.02
CA PRO A 16 25.86 31.31 -21.35
C PRO A 16 26.57 31.08 -22.70
N TRP A 17 26.16 31.79 -23.76
CA TRP A 17 26.92 31.88 -25.02
C TRP A 17 27.15 33.31 -25.54
N GLU A 18 27.07 34.34 -24.69
CA GLU A 18 27.37 35.72 -25.09
C GLU A 18 28.75 36.16 -24.55
N GLY A 19 29.78 36.12 -25.41
CA GLY A 19 31.12 36.57 -25.01
C GLY A 19 32.22 36.44 -26.07
N LEU A 20 31.90 36.55 -27.37
CA LEU A 20 32.90 36.78 -28.41
C LEU A 20 32.63 38.17 -29.00
N LEU A 21 33.53 39.13 -28.77
CA LEU A 21 33.95 40.22 -29.69
C LEU A 21 34.84 41.27 -28.96
N ALA A 22 36.16 40.99 -28.92
CA ALA A 22 37.34 41.91 -29.05
C ALA A 22 37.54 43.10 -28.07
N PRO A 23 38.69 43.83 -28.14
CA PRO A 23 40.09 43.41 -27.97
C PRO A 23 40.83 44.26 -26.90
N GLY A 24 41.92 43.76 -26.31
CA GLY A 24 42.76 44.65 -25.49
C GLY A 24 43.76 43.94 -24.59
N ARG A 25 44.97 43.73 -25.12
CA ARG A 25 46.17 43.32 -24.39
C ARG A 25 46.49 44.35 -23.30
N ARG A 26 46.50 43.94 -22.02
CA ARG A 26 47.37 44.50 -20.97
C ARG A 26 47.71 43.41 -19.98
N ASP A 27 49.01 43.18 -19.87
CA ASP A 27 49.65 42.22 -18.99
C ASP A 27 49.69 42.83 -17.59
N ILE A 28 48.96 42.25 -16.63
CA ILE A 28 49.25 42.35 -15.19
C ILE A 28 48.91 40.99 -14.59
N GLU A 29 49.95 40.27 -14.16
CA GLU A 29 49.87 39.11 -13.30
C GLU A 29 49.13 39.49 -12.02
N ASP A 30 47.99 38.85 -11.76
CA ASP A 30 47.49 38.75 -10.40
C ASP A 30 47.05 37.30 -10.14
N GLY A 31 47.82 36.64 -9.29
CA GLY A 31 47.70 35.24 -8.96
C GLY A 31 46.45 34.96 -8.15
N SER A 32 45.36 34.65 -8.84
CA SER A 32 44.26 33.88 -8.27
C SER A 32 44.00 32.66 -9.14
N THR A 33 44.93 31.70 -9.05
CA THR A 33 44.71 30.32 -9.49
C THR A 33 43.47 29.78 -8.81
N THR A 34 42.33 29.83 -9.51
CA THR A 34 41.27 28.84 -9.26
C THR A 34 41.92 27.48 -9.49
N PRO A 35 41.96 26.58 -8.49
CA PRO A 35 42.66 25.32 -8.67
C PRO A 35 41.88 24.51 -9.71
N ILE A 36 42.47 24.34 -10.90
CA ILE A 36 42.00 23.34 -11.87
C ILE A 36 42.09 21.99 -11.13
N PRO A 37 40.97 21.29 -10.89
CA PRO A 37 41.01 20.04 -10.15
C PRO A 37 41.93 19.08 -10.90
N SER A 38 42.95 18.56 -10.20
CA SER A 38 43.89 17.63 -10.83
C SER A 38 43.10 16.46 -11.42
N ARG A 39 43.48 16.00 -12.61
CA ARG A 39 42.86 14.85 -13.31
C ARG A 39 42.71 13.63 -12.39
N ASN A 40 43.61 13.48 -11.42
CA ASN A 40 43.59 12.44 -10.40
C ASN A 40 42.53 12.67 -9.30
N GLY A 41 42.25 13.94 -8.94
CA GLY A 41 41.20 14.32 -7.99
C GLY A 41 39.80 14.09 -8.54
N ALA A 42 39.55 14.51 -9.79
CA ALA A 42 38.26 14.29 -10.46
C ALA A 42 37.96 12.79 -10.66
N ALA A 43 38.97 11.99 -11.02
CA ALA A 43 38.82 10.54 -11.15
C ALA A 43 38.51 9.85 -9.81
N ARG A 44 39.14 10.29 -8.71
CA ARG A 44 38.87 9.78 -7.36
C ARG A 44 37.46 10.13 -6.89
N GLN A 45 37.00 11.36 -7.14
CA GLN A 45 35.64 11.78 -6.83
C GLN A 45 34.60 10.97 -7.62
N ALA A 46 34.82 10.73 -8.92
CA ALA A 46 33.93 9.92 -9.74
C ALA A 46 33.86 8.45 -9.27
N LEU A 47 34.98 7.86 -8.85
CA LEU A 47 35.00 6.49 -8.28
C LEU A 47 34.27 6.42 -6.94
N GLN A 48 34.45 7.42 -6.08
CA GLN A 48 33.75 7.50 -4.81
C GLN A 48 32.24 7.63 -5.01
N GLN A 49 31.81 8.54 -5.90
CA GLN A 49 30.40 8.71 -6.28
C GLN A 49 29.80 7.43 -6.91
N ARG A 50 30.56 6.71 -7.74
CA ARG A 50 30.14 5.41 -8.30
C ARG A 50 30.02 4.32 -7.23
N SER A 51 30.88 4.32 -6.22
CA SER A 51 30.82 3.36 -5.11
C SER A 51 29.60 3.61 -4.21
N GLU A 52 29.31 4.88 -3.92
CA GLU A 52 28.15 5.29 -3.11
C GLU A 52 26.83 5.02 -3.83
N THR A 53 26.73 5.35 -5.12
CA THR A 53 25.55 5.03 -5.94
C THR A 53 25.30 3.53 -6.06
N SER A 54 26.36 2.72 -6.21
CA SER A 54 26.23 1.25 -6.21
C SER A 54 25.75 0.72 -4.86
N ALA A 55 26.29 1.25 -3.76
CA ALA A 55 25.87 0.88 -2.41
C ALA A 55 24.42 1.27 -2.14
N ASN A 56 23.99 2.48 -2.52
CA ASN A 56 22.61 2.94 -2.40
C ASN A 56 21.65 2.10 -3.23
N MET A 57 22.02 1.75 -4.46
CA MET A 57 21.21 0.87 -5.30
C MET A 57 21.09 -0.54 -4.70
N ARG A 58 22.15 -1.09 -4.09
CA ARG A 58 22.07 -2.35 -3.34
C ARG A 58 21.14 -2.24 -2.14
N ARG A 59 21.21 -1.16 -1.36
CA ARG A 59 20.30 -0.90 -0.24
C ARG A 59 18.84 -0.81 -0.70
N CYS A 60 18.55 -0.06 -1.77
CA CYS A 60 17.20 0.03 -2.33
C CYS A 60 16.68 -1.33 -2.80
N ARG A 61 17.52 -2.16 -3.43
CA ARG A 61 17.15 -3.52 -3.83
C ARG A 61 16.84 -4.40 -2.64
N VAL A 62 17.67 -4.37 -1.60
CA VAL A 62 17.41 -5.12 -0.36
C VAL A 62 16.12 -4.64 0.30
N ALA A 63 15.90 -3.33 0.41
CA ALA A 63 14.68 -2.76 0.96
C ALA A 63 13.44 -3.19 0.16
N LEU A 64 13.51 -3.15 -1.17
CA LEU A 64 12.44 -3.61 -2.05
C LEU A 64 12.18 -5.11 -1.86
N CYS A 65 13.22 -5.94 -1.81
CA CYS A 65 13.08 -7.38 -1.54
C CYS A 65 12.41 -7.63 -0.19
N LEU A 66 12.80 -6.90 0.87
CA LEU A 66 12.18 -7.03 2.18
C LEU A 66 10.70 -6.62 2.17
N LEU A 67 10.35 -5.54 1.47
CA LEU A 67 8.96 -5.10 1.31
C LEU A 67 8.14 -6.16 0.56
N LEU A 68 8.67 -6.73 -0.52
CA LEU A 68 8.00 -7.79 -1.26
C LEU A 68 7.81 -9.05 -0.42
N VAL A 69 8.82 -9.46 0.36
CA VAL A 69 8.70 -10.59 1.29
C VAL A 69 7.65 -10.30 2.36
N TYR A 70 7.64 -9.09 2.93
CA TYR A 70 6.63 -8.68 3.89
C TYR A 70 5.22 -8.74 3.29
N ALA A 71 5.04 -8.20 2.09
CA ALA A 71 3.77 -8.27 1.36
C ALA A 71 3.36 -9.73 1.13
N LEU A 72 4.29 -10.61 0.74
CA LEU A 72 4.01 -12.05 0.56
C LEU A 72 3.54 -12.72 1.87
N ILE A 73 4.14 -12.36 3.00
CA ILE A 73 3.77 -12.89 4.31
C ILE A 73 2.35 -12.46 4.69
N VAL A 74 2.07 -11.16 4.60
CA VAL A 74 0.78 -10.59 4.98
C VAL A 74 -0.33 -11.05 4.03
N GLU A 75 -0.03 -11.21 2.75
CA GLU A 75 -1.04 -11.56 1.76
C GLU A 75 -1.38 -13.06 1.73
N TRP A 76 -0.40 -13.95 1.92
CA TRP A 76 -0.64 -15.40 1.81
C TRP A 76 -0.37 -16.17 3.10
N LEU A 77 0.78 -15.94 3.74
CA LEU A 77 1.21 -16.77 4.86
C LEU A 77 0.31 -16.58 6.09
N VAL A 78 -0.18 -15.35 6.34
CA VAL A 78 -1.04 -15.07 7.50
C VAL A 78 -2.29 -15.94 7.51
N TYR A 79 -2.92 -16.16 6.36
CA TYR A 79 -4.16 -16.95 6.26
C TYR A 79 -3.92 -18.45 6.48
N LEU A 80 -2.70 -18.93 6.25
CA LEU A 80 -2.32 -20.32 6.52
C LEU A 80 -1.93 -20.53 7.99
N VAL A 81 -1.28 -19.55 8.62
CA VAL A 81 -0.70 -19.71 9.96
C VAL A 81 -1.65 -19.23 11.06
N ALA A 82 -2.44 -18.18 10.82
CA ALA A 82 -3.28 -17.55 11.84
C ALA A 82 -4.26 -18.53 12.53
N PRO A 83 -4.95 -19.45 11.81
CA PRO A 83 -5.84 -20.40 12.46
C PRO A 83 -5.13 -21.36 13.43
N TYR A 84 -3.87 -21.73 13.15
CA TYR A 84 -3.13 -22.66 14.01
C TYR A 84 -2.46 -21.97 15.20
N TRP A 85 -2.15 -20.67 15.07
CA TRP A 85 -1.39 -19.94 16.08
C TRP A 85 -2.27 -19.15 17.04
N ASN A 86 -3.31 -18.47 16.53
CA ASN A 86 -4.07 -17.48 17.30
C ASN A 86 -5.51 -17.90 17.59
N TRP A 87 -6.07 -18.83 16.82
CA TRP A 87 -7.51 -19.10 16.91
C TRP A 87 -7.79 -20.14 17.99
N PRO A 88 -8.91 -19.98 18.74
CA PRO A 88 -9.23 -20.89 19.82
C PRO A 88 -9.50 -22.29 19.29
N HIS A 89 -9.03 -23.31 20.00
CA HIS A 89 -9.41 -24.69 19.71
C HIS A 89 -10.87 -24.89 20.11
N LEU A 90 -11.71 -25.18 19.12
CA LEU A 90 -13.11 -25.46 19.36
C LEU A 90 -13.27 -26.92 19.81
N PRO A 91 -14.01 -27.19 20.90
CA PRO A 91 -14.25 -28.54 21.34
C PRO A 91 -15.07 -29.30 20.29
N LEU A 92 -14.65 -30.53 20.00
CA LEU A 92 -15.29 -31.43 19.02
C LEU A 92 -16.65 -31.96 19.47
N THR A 93 -17.16 -31.58 20.63
CA THR A 93 -18.41 -32.10 21.21
C THR A 93 -19.61 -31.62 20.40
N ALA A 94 -19.96 -32.41 19.40
CA ALA A 94 -20.97 -32.22 18.38
C ALA A 94 -22.44 -32.23 18.88
N GLY A 95 -22.71 -32.02 20.17
CA GLY A 95 -24.02 -32.35 20.76
C GLY A 95 -24.86 -31.20 21.32
N ILE A 96 -24.27 -30.13 21.89
CA ILE A 96 -25.05 -29.23 22.79
C ILE A 96 -24.74 -27.73 22.60
N GLY A 97 -23.90 -27.34 21.64
CA GLY A 97 -23.45 -25.94 21.51
C GLY A 97 -23.87 -25.27 20.20
N THR A 98 -24.66 -24.20 20.27
CA THR A 98 -24.87 -23.30 19.12
C THR A 98 -23.66 -22.38 18.96
N ARG A 99 -22.91 -22.53 17.88
CA ARG A 99 -21.89 -21.58 17.44
C ARG A 99 -22.52 -20.42 16.67
N LEU A 100 -22.27 -19.20 17.14
CA LEU A 100 -22.65 -17.95 16.48
C LEU A 100 -21.38 -17.24 16.02
N LEU A 101 -21.36 -16.81 14.76
CA LEU A 101 -20.33 -15.91 14.24
C LEU A 101 -20.92 -14.49 14.18
N LEU A 102 -20.37 -13.59 14.97
CA LEU A 102 -20.74 -12.18 14.96
C LEU A 102 -19.74 -11.43 14.06
N VAL A 103 -20.23 -10.86 12.97
CA VAL A 103 -19.43 -10.05 12.04
C VAL A 103 -19.75 -8.59 12.32
N ALA A 104 -18.77 -7.86 12.83
CA ALA A 104 -18.89 -6.42 13.07
C ALA A 104 -18.16 -5.65 11.98
N ASP A 105 -18.73 -4.51 11.59
CA ASP A 105 -18.01 -3.44 10.90
C ASP A 105 -17.29 -3.88 9.61
N PRO A 106 -17.96 -4.57 8.66
CA PRO A 106 -17.30 -4.95 7.41
C PRO A 106 -17.00 -3.74 6.50
N GLN A 107 -17.65 -2.58 6.71
CA GLN A 107 -17.36 -1.28 6.06
C GLN A 107 -16.90 -1.37 4.60
N LEU A 108 -17.80 -1.80 3.71
CA LEU A 108 -17.50 -1.79 2.28
C LEU A 108 -17.27 -0.35 1.81
N LEU A 109 -16.06 -0.13 1.27
CA LEU A 109 -15.66 1.11 0.61
C LEU A 109 -16.63 1.49 -0.50
N GLY A 110 -17.14 2.72 -0.44
CA GLY A 110 -17.96 3.30 -1.48
C GLY A 110 -17.16 3.91 -2.65
N ARG A 111 -17.80 4.77 -3.44
CA ARG A 111 -17.24 5.36 -4.66
C ARG A 111 -16.86 6.82 -4.49
N VAL A 112 -17.39 7.51 -3.49
CA VAL A 112 -17.31 8.97 -3.32
C VAL A 112 -15.97 9.38 -2.70
N ASN A 113 -15.54 8.68 -1.64
CA ASN A 113 -14.33 8.98 -0.88
C ASN A 113 -13.12 8.15 -1.31
N THR A 114 -13.30 7.23 -2.27
CA THR A 114 -12.20 6.43 -2.83
C THR A 114 -11.50 7.20 -3.97
N ALA A 115 -10.22 6.93 -4.21
CA ALA A 115 -9.46 7.52 -5.31
C ALA A 115 -10.19 7.40 -6.68
N PRO A 116 -10.13 8.42 -7.55
CA PRO A 116 -10.81 8.36 -8.83
C PRO A 116 -10.19 7.34 -9.79
N GLY A 117 -11.03 6.76 -10.65
CA GLY A 117 -10.60 5.88 -11.75
C GLY A 117 -10.07 4.52 -11.30
N LEU A 118 -9.01 4.05 -11.97
CA LEU A 118 -8.47 2.70 -11.77
C LEU A 118 -7.96 2.47 -10.35
N PHE A 119 -7.38 3.49 -9.71
CA PHE A 119 -6.83 3.35 -8.36
C PHE A 119 -7.92 3.02 -7.34
N GLY A 120 -9.06 3.72 -7.36
CA GLY A 120 -10.15 3.39 -6.44
C GLY A 120 -10.88 2.09 -6.79
N PHE A 121 -10.85 1.67 -8.06
CA PHE A 121 -11.31 0.33 -8.39
C PHE A 121 -10.44 -0.75 -7.72
N ILE A 122 -9.11 -0.61 -7.79
CA ILE A 122 -8.17 -1.55 -7.16
C ILE A 122 -8.34 -1.53 -5.63
N GLU A 123 -8.49 -0.34 -5.04
CA GLU A 123 -8.67 -0.18 -3.60
C GLU A 123 -9.94 -0.88 -3.08
N ARG A 124 -11.08 -0.65 -3.75
CA ARG A 124 -12.33 -1.36 -3.44
C ARG A 124 -12.20 -2.86 -3.62
N TRP A 125 -11.62 -3.29 -4.74
CA TRP A 125 -11.44 -4.71 -5.05
C TRP A 125 -10.56 -5.41 -4.00
N ASP A 126 -9.48 -4.77 -3.58
CA ASP A 126 -8.57 -5.34 -2.57
C ASP A 126 -9.25 -5.44 -1.20
N SER A 127 -10.00 -4.41 -0.79
CA SER A 127 -10.78 -4.43 0.44
C SER A 127 -11.86 -5.53 0.42
N ASP A 128 -12.64 -5.61 -0.65
CA ASP A 128 -13.69 -6.64 -0.82
C ASP A 128 -13.09 -8.05 -0.75
N ARG A 129 -11.95 -8.25 -1.41
CA ARG A 129 -11.21 -9.51 -1.41
C ARG A 129 -10.64 -9.84 -0.03
N TYR A 130 -10.11 -8.85 0.69
CA TYR A 130 -9.60 -9.02 2.04
C TYR A 130 -10.71 -9.46 3.01
N ILE A 131 -11.86 -8.79 2.98
CA ILE A 131 -13.04 -9.12 3.80
C ILE A 131 -13.53 -10.52 3.45
N SER A 132 -13.74 -10.80 2.16
CA SER A 132 -14.20 -12.10 1.66
C SER A 132 -13.30 -13.25 2.13
N LYS A 133 -11.98 -13.13 1.91
CA LYS A 133 -11.00 -14.16 2.27
C LYS A 133 -10.93 -14.39 3.78
N THR A 134 -10.99 -13.31 4.56
CA THR A 134 -10.94 -13.39 6.03
C THR A 134 -12.20 -14.02 6.60
N PHE A 135 -13.37 -13.63 6.09
CA PHE A 135 -14.64 -14.20 6.48
C PHE A 135 -14.75 -15.68 6.08
N ALA A 136 -14.36 -16.05 4.86
CA ALA A 136 -14.32 -17.44 4.41
C ALA A 136 -13.45 -18.31 5.33
N LEU A 137 -12.24 -17.83 5.66
CA LEU A 137 -11.35 -18.54 6.59
C LEU A 137 -11.99 -18.72 7.97
N ALA A 138 -12.64 -17.67 8.50
CA ALA A 138 -13.32 -17.72 9.78
C ALA A 138 -14.51 -18.68 9.76
N ASN A 139 -15.31 -18.66 8.69
CA ASN A 139 -16.44 -19.55 8.50
C ASN A 139 -15.99 -21.02 8.44
N ASP A 140 -14.94 -21.31 7.66
CA ASP A 140 -14.43 -22.67 7.47
C ASP A 140 -13.84 -23.28 8.75
N TYR A 141 -13.17 -22.45 9.56
CA TYR A 141 -12.60 -22.89 10.83
C TYR A 141 -13.65 -23.01 11.93
N LEU A 142 -14.49 -21.98 12.11
CA LEU A 142 -15.43 -21.90 13.24
C LEU A 142 -16.68 -22.75 13.00
N LYS A 143 -17.04 -22.99 11.73
CA LYS A 143 -18.25 -23.71 11.31
C LYS A 143 -19.49 -23.22 12.08
N PRO A 144 -19.82 -21.92 12.03
CA PRO A 144 -20.94 -21.37 12.77
C PRO A 144 -22.28 -21.91 12.26
N HIS A 145 -23.28 -22.00 13.13
CA HIS A 145 -24.66 -22.32 12.72
C HIS A 145 -25.44 -21.06 12.32
N VAL A 146 -25.09 -19.93 12.90
CA VAL A 146 -25.72 -18.63 12.64
C VAL A 146 -24.64 -17.59 12.48
N VAL A 147 -24.74 -16.79 11.42
CA VAL A 147 -23.93 -15.59 11.21
C VAL A 147 -24.80 -14.37 11.44
N ILE A 148 -24.34 -13.43 12.27
CA ILE A 148 -25.05 -12.19 12.58
C ILE A 148 -24.14 -11.02 12.23
N PHE A 149 -24.63 -10.12 11.37
CA PHE A 149 -23.96 -8.86 11.05
C PHE A 149 -24.42 -7.78 12.01
N LEU A 150 -23.47 -7.15 12.71
CA LEU A 150 -23.76 -6.19 13.79
C LEU A 150 -23.98 -4.75 13.31
N GLY A 151 -23.82 -4.48 12.01
CA GLY A 151 -24.02 -3.16 11.41
C GLY A 151 -22.77 -2.62 10.73
N ASP A 152 -22.84 -1.35 10.36
CA ASP A 152 -21.79 -0.60 9.64
C ASP A 152 -21.28 -1.33 8.38
N LEU A 153 -22.24 -1.65 7.51
CA LEU A 153 -21.99 -2.48 6.34
C LEU A 153 -21.24 -1.73 5.23
N SER A 154 -21.36 -0.40 5.17
CA SER A 154 -20.72 0.45 4.18
C SER A 154 -20.40 1.81 4.78
N ASP A 155 -19.22 2.32 4.45
CA ASP A 155 -18.66 3.59 4.94
C ASP A 155 -19.34 4.83 4.35
N GLU A 156 -20.05 4.68 3.24
CA GLU A 156 -20.63 5.79 2.45
C GLU A 156 -22.15 5.70 2.32
N GLY A 157 -22.81 4.90 3.17
CA GLY A 157 -24.27 4.73 3.12
C GLY A 157 -25.05 6.05 3.21
N GLU A 158 -24.48 7.07 3.88
CA GLU A 158 -25.10 8.39 4.01
C GLU A 158 -24.96 9.30 2.77
N PHE A 159 -23.94 9.06 1.93
CA PHE A 159 -23.65 9.86 0.73
C PHE A 159 -24.05 9.14 -0.56
N ALA A 160 -24.45 7.88 -0.47
CA ALA A 160 -24.77 7.04 -1.62
C ALA A 160 -26.02 7.53 -2.36
N THR A 161 -25.94 7.57 -3.69
CA THR A 161 -27.15 7.61 -4.52
C THR A 161 -27.89 6.27 -4.44
N ASP A 162 -29.17 6.21 -4.82
CA ASP A 162 -29.93 4.94 -4.82
C ASP A 162 -29.24 3.82 -5.63
N ASP A 163 -28.56 4.18 -6.73
CA ASP A 163 -27.82 3.23 -7.56
C ASP A 163 -26.50 2.79 -6.92
N ASP A 164 -25.79 3.71 -6.25
CA ASP A 164 -24.57 3.36 -5.51
C ASP A 164 -24.91 2.48 -4.31
N PHE A 165 -25.96 2.82 -3.57
CA PHE A 165 -26.43 2.04 -2.44
C PHE A 165 -26.81 0.62 -2.86
N ARG A 166 -27.54 0.47 -3.98
CA ARG A 166 -27.85 -0.84 -4.56
C ARG A 166 -26.57 -1.62 -4.89
N SER A 167 -25.59 -0.98 -5.52
CA SER A 167 -24.32 -1.61 -5.84
C SER A 167 -23.53 -2.03 -4.59
N TYR A 168 -23.60 -1.28 -3.50
CA TYR A 168 -22.94 -1.63 -2.23
C TYR A 168 -23.58 -2.85 -1.59
N ILE A 169 -24.91 -2.93 -1.61
CA ILE A 169 -25.66 -4.09 -1.11
C ILE A 169 -25.41 -5.33 -1.97
N GLU A 170 -25.39 -5.20 -3.29
CA GLU A 170 -25.05 -6.31 -4.20
C GLU A 170 -23.63 -6.85 -3.92
N ARG A 171 -22.63 -5.96 -3.77
CA ARG A 171 -21.26 -6.35 -3.39
C ARG A 171 -21.21 -7.03 -2.03
N PHE A 172 -21.96 -6.52 -1.06
CA PHE A 172 -22.04 -7.14 0.26
C PHE A 172 -22.57 -8.57 0.15
N PHE A 173 -23.66 -8.79 -0.58
CA PHE A 173 -24.16 -10.14 -0.80
C PHE A 173 -23.16 -11.00 -1.56
N ASP A 174 -22.50 -10.50 -2.61
CA ASP A 174 -21.47 -11.26 -3.32
C ASP A 174 -20.32 -11.70 -2.40
N ILE A 175 -19.86 -10.84 -1.48
CA ILE A 175 -18.78 -11.15 -0.53
C ILE A 175 -19.20 -12.22 0.49
N PHE A 176 -20.43 -12.17 0.99
CA PHE A 176 -20.84 -13.03 2.11
C PHE A 176 -21.70 -14.24 1.68
N THR A 177 -22.36 -14.24 0.53
CA THR A 177 -23.32 -15.31 0.17
C THR A 177 -22.73 -16.47 -0.63
N HIS A 178 -21.59 -16.30 -1.29
CA HIS A 178 -20.94 -17.36 -2.08
C HIS A 178 -20.35 -18.48 -1.22
N ILE A 179 -20.39 -18.34 0.10
CA ILE A 179 -19.85 -19.29 1.06
C ILE A 179 -20.93 -20.30 1.42
N ASP A 180 -20.59 -21.59 1.36
CA ASP A 180 -21.54 -22.66 1.66
C ASP A 180 -21.81 -22.72 3.17
N TYR A 181 -22.97 -22.24 3.56
CA TYR A 181 -23.47 -22.30 4.93
C TYR A 181 -24.04 -23.68 5.31
N ARG A 182 -24.12 -24.64 4.37
CA ARG A 182 -24.62 -25.99 4.67
C ARG A 182 -23.53 -26.80 5.38
N GLN A 183 -23.55 -26.79 6.70
CA GLN A 183 -22.84 -27.79 7.49
C GLN A 183 -23.84 -28.90 7.89
N VAL A 184 -23.48 -30.12 7.49
CA VAL A 184 -24.18 -31.41 7.58
C VAL A 184 -24.93 -31.62 8.89
N GLN A 185 -26.24 -31.94 8.78
CA GLN A 185 -27.02 -32.52 9.88
C GLN A 185 -26.32 -33.83 10.30
N TYR A 186 -25.81 -33.88 11.53
CA TYR A 186 -25.38 -35.15 12.11
C TYR A 186 -26.66 -35.94 12.45
N GLU A 187 -26.90 -37.03 11.72
CA GLU A 187 -27.77 -38.14 12.14
C GLU A 187 -27.18 -38.87 13.35
#